data_AF-A0A4Z0ME96-F1
#
_entry.id   AF-A0A4Z0ME96-F1
#
_cell.length_a   1.000
_cell.length_b   1.000
_cell.length_c   1.000
_cell.angle_alpha   90.00
_cell.angle_beta   90.00
_cell.angle_gamma   90.00
#
_symmetry.space_group_name_H-M   'P 1'
#
loop_
_entity.id
_entity.type
_entity.pdbx_description
1 polymer ?
#
loop_
_entity_poly.entity_id
_entity_poly.type
_entity_poly.pdbx_seq_one_letter_code
_entity_poly.pdbx_strand_id
1 'polypeptide(L)'
;MSTLDELKHVWATGAPGPAGGQRVEPAQLLAITKARGARQVNRAMHYFWASLMLQLIVYGLLSHVFIRFWGGLGVQALCLGGALLYLPFTIVLLRQFKRIARASPARRAGGASLRAGIQQQYDGLRAFYRFKRGYEYLLIPLSTALGVWLVFRLYVPGGVPQHPTGALLTYLLALLASGWAIQRENRLHFEQPLRQLQDLLAEFSH
;
A
#
# COMPACT_ATOMS: atom_id res chain seq x y z
N MET A 1 -7.36 -32.09 13.20
CA MET A 1 -6.96 -32.03 11.78
C MET A 1 -7.90 -31.08 11.08
N SER A 2 -7.37 -30.12 10.32
CA SER A 2 -8.23 -29.11 9.70
C SER A 2 -8.98 -29.73 8.52
N THR A 3 -10.23 -29.32 8.29
CA THR A 3 -11.03 -29.73 7.11
C THR A 3 -10.31 -29.49 5.78
N LEU A 4 -9.29 -28.63 5.79
CA LEU A 4 -8.40 -28.31 4.69
C LEU A 4 -7.37 -29.43 4.42
N ASP A 5 -6.90 -30.14 5.45
CA ASP A 5 -5.97 -31.26 5.33
C ASP A 5 -6.66 -32.51 4.77
N GLU A 6 -7.91 -32.75 5.16
CA GLU A 6 -8.79 -33.79 4.60
C GLU A 6 -9.09 -33.54 3.12
N LEU A 7 -9.35 -32.28 2.76
CA LEU A 7 -9.59 -31.87 1.37
C LEU A 7 -8.35 -32.00 0.48
N LYS A 8 -7.17 -31.74 1.05
CA LYS A 8 -5.88 -31.97 0.39
C LYS A 8 -5.62 -33.45 0.12
N HIS A 9 -5.98 -34.32 1.06
CA HIS A 9 -5.75 -35.77 0.93
C HIS A 9 -6.63 -36.43 -0.15
N VAL A 10 -7.88 -35.99 -0.28
CA VAL A 10 -8.81 -36.49 -1.32
C VAL A 10 -8.43 -36.01 -2.73
N TRP A 11 -7.89 -34.80 -2.85
CA TRP A 11 -7.40 -34.26 -4.13
C TRP A 11 -6.11 -34.96 -4.60
N ALA A 12 -5.18 -35.23 -3.68
CA ALA A 12 -3.88 -35.82 -3.99
C ALA A 12 -3.95 -37.30 -4.41
N THR A 13 -4.99 -38.03 -3.99
CA THR A 13 -5.08 -39.49 -4.20
C THR A 13 -5.94 -39.91 -5.38
N GLY A 14 -6.70 -39.01 -6.01
CA GLY A 14 -7.56 -39.33 -7.16
C GLY A 14 -8.58 -40.45 -6.91
N ALA A 15 -8.78 -40.84 -5.64
CA ALA A 15 -9.62 -41.95 -5.26
C ALA A 15 -11.11 -41.54 -5.28
N PRO A 16 -12.01 -42.40 -5.77
CA PRO A 16 -13.45 -42.17 -5.60
C PRO A 16 -13.72 -42.13 -4.09
N GLY A 17 -14.19 -40.97 -3.60
CA GLY A 17 -14.38 -40.72 -2.18
C GLY A 17 -15.25 -41.78 -1.49
N PRO A 18 -15.07 -41.98 -0.16
CA PRO A 18 -15.78 -43.00 0.59
C PRO A 18 -17.30 -42.88 0.40
N ALA A 19 -17.94 -44.02 0.17
CA ALA A 19 -19.38 -44.15 0.01
C ALA A 19 -20.10 -43.54 1.22
N GLY A 20 -20.68 -42.35 1.00
CA GLY A 20 -21.28 -41.50 2.04
C GLY A 20 -20.81 -40.03 1.96
N GLY A 21 -19.77 -39.76 1.17
CA GLY A 21 -19.10 -38.47 1.08
C GLY A 21 -19.92 -37.36 0.42
N GLN A 22 -20.06 -36.24 1.14
CA GLN A 22 -20.25 -34.94 0.51
C GLN A 22 -19.16 -34.77 -0.55
N ARG A 23 -19.54 -34.86 -1.83
CA ARG A 23 -18.71 -34.44 -2.95
C ARG A 23 -18.37 -32.98 -2.70
N VAL A 24 -17.19 -32.69 -2.15
CA VAL A 24 -16.72 -31.31 -2.04
C VAL A 24 -16.45 -30.85 -3.46
N GLU A 25 -17.42 -30.12 -3.96
CA GLU A 25 -17.54 -29.69 -5.32
C GLU A 25 -16.39 -28.71 -5.63
N PRO A 26 -15.73 -28.80 -6.80
CA PRO A 26 -14.70 -27.85 -7.22
C PRO A 26 -15.14 -26.39 -7.09
N ALA A 27 -16.45 -26.13 -7.11
CA ALA A 27 -17.10 -24.86 -6.83
C ALA A 27 -16.81 -24.30 -5.42
N GLN A 28 -16.71 -25.14 -4.38
CA GLN A 28 -16.43 -24.71 -3.00
C GLN A 28 -14.96 -24.29 -2.80
N LEU A 29 -14.02 -25.01 -3.41
CA LEU A 29 -12.60 -24.63 -3.43
C LEU A 29 -12.38 -23.34 -4.25
N LEU A 30 -13.09 -23.18 -5.36
CA LEU A 30 -13.16 -21.93 -6.12
C LEU A 30 -13.74 -20.78 -5.30
N ALA A 31 -14.75 -21.03 -4.47
CA ALA A 31 -15.35 -20.03 -3.60
C ALA A 31 -14.38 -19.59 -2.50
N ILE A 32 -13.65 -20.50 -1.87
CA ILE A 32 -12.66 -20.18 -0.80
C ILE A 32 -11.49 -19.38 -1.37
N THR A 33 -10.97 -19.77 -2.54
CA THR A 33 -9.87 -19.06 -3.20
C THR A 33 -10.30 -17.70 -3.74
N LYS A 34 -11.50 -17.58 -4.33
CA LYS A 34 -12.11 -16.29 -4.67
C LYS A 34 -12.32 -15.41 -3.44
N ALA A 35 -12.77 -15.96 -2.31
CA ALA A 35 -12.97 -15.22 -1.07
C ALA A 35 -11.64 -14.72 -0.48
N ARG A 36 -10.57 -15.54 -0.51
CA ARG A 36 -9.22 -15.12 -0.09
C ARG A 36 -8.64 -14.04 -1.03
N GLY A 37 -8.80 -14.20 -2.34
CA GLY A 37 -8.40 -13.19 -3.33
C GLY A 37 -9.17 -11.87 -3.17
N ALA A 38 -10.48 -11.94 -2.93
CA ALA A 38 -11.31 -10.76 -2.67
C ALA A 38 -10.92 -10.05 -1.36
N ARG A 39 -10.58 -10.80 -0.29
CA ARG A 39 -10.08 -10.22 0.96
C ARG A 39 -8.75 -9.49 0.78
N GLN A 40 -7.83 -10.05 -0.02
CA GLN A 40 -6.56 -9.43 -0.36
C GLN A 40 -6.75 -8.14 -1.18
N VAL A 41 -7.63 -8.17 -2.18
CA VAL A 41 -8.01 -6.97 -2.96
C VAL A 41 -8.65 -5.91 -2.07
N ASN A 42 -9.56 -6.30 -1.17
CA ASN A 42 -10.23 -5.35 -0.28
C ASN A 42 -9.25 -4.70 0.71
N ARG A 43 -8.27 -5.44 1.24
CA ARG A 43 -7.18 -4.87 2.06
C ARG A 43 -6.33 -3.88 1.27
N ALA A 44 -5.95 -4.24 0.04
CA ALA A 44 -5.21 -3.33 -0.84
C ALA A 44 -6.03 -2.07 -1.18
N MET A 45 -7.35 -2.18 -1.33
CA MET A 45 -8.26 -1.03 -1.53
C MET A 45 -8.41 -0.15 -0.30
N HIS A 46 -8.51 -0.72 0.90
CA HIS A 46 -8.52 0.07 2.14
C HIS A 46 -7.21 0.87 2.29
N TYR A 47 -6.08 0.23 2.03
CA TYR A 47 -4.78 0.90 2.05
C TYR A 47 -4.71 2.04 1.03
N PHE A 48 -5.18 1.78 -0.20
CA PHE A 48 -5.27 2.79 -1.25
C PHE A 48 -6.10 4.00 -0.81
N TRP A 49 -7.29 3.76 -0.25
CA TRP A 49 -8.18 4.83 0.21
C TRP A 49 -7.55 5.63 1.34
N ALA A 50 -6.90 4.97 2.30
CA ALA A 50 -6.18 5.65 3.37
C ALA A 50 -5.06 6.55 2.81
N SER A 51 -4.27 6.03 1.88
CA SER A 51 -3.18 6.80 1.25
C SER A 51 -3.69 7.95 0.39
N LEU A 52 -4.82 7.78 -0.32
CA LEU A 52 -5.43 8.83 -1.12
C LEU A 52 -6.00 9.94 -0.23
N MET A 53 -6.67 9.58 0.86
CA MET A 53 -7.17 10.56 1.84
C MET A 53 -6.03 11.37 2.44
N LEU A 54 -4.91 10.73 2.79
CA LEU A 54 -3.73 11.44 3.27
C LEU A 54 -3.21 12.44 2.23
N GLN A 55 -3.13 12.06 0.95
CA GLN A 55 -2.74 12.99 -0.13
C GLN A 55 -3.68 14.19 -0.23
N LEU A 56 -4.99 13.97 -0.16
CA LEU A 56 -5.99 15.04 -0.20
C LEU A 56 -5.83 16.00 1.00
N ILE A 57 -5.58 15.46 2.19
CA ILE A 57 -5.31 16.27 3.39
C ILE A 57 -4.03 17.11 3.20
N VAL A 58 -2.95 16.50 2.68
CA VAL A 58 -1.70 17.21 2.40
C VAL A 58 -1.92 18.33 1.37
N TYR A 59 -2.60 18.06 0.26
CA TYR A 59 -2.91 19.09 -0.74
C TYR A 59 -3.84 20.17 -0.20
N GLY A 60 -4.80 19.81 0.65
CA GLY A 60 -5.68 20.76 1.34
C GLY A 60 -4.90 21.69 2.27
N LEU A 61 -3.99 21.13 3.08
CA LEU A 61 -3.13 21.89 3.97
C LEU A 61 -2.20 22.82 3.19
N LEU A 62 -1.52 22.32 2.16
CA LEU A 62 -0.62 23.13 1.33
C LEU A 62 -1.38 24.24 0.61
N SER A 63 -2.56 23.95 0.07
CA SER A 63 -3.44 24.96 -0.56
C SER A 63 -3.87 26.02 0.45
N HIS A 64 -4.27 25.61 1.65
CA HIS A 64 -4.66 26.53 2.72
C HIS A 64 -3.51 27.47 3.10
N VAL A 65 -2.31 26.93 3.33
CA VAL A 65 -1.11 27.72 3.67
C VAL A 65 -0.74 28.65 2.50
N PHE A 66 -0.81 28.17 1.26
CA PHE A 66 -0.52 28.97 0.07
C PHE A 66 -1.44 30.19 -0.04
N ILE A 67 -2.74 30.01 0.21
CA ILE A 67 -3.74 31.09 0.15
C ILE A 67 -3.60 32.02 1.37
N ARG A 68 -3.43 31.45 2.57
CA ARG A 68 -3.33 32.22 3.83
C ARG A 68 -2.16 33.19 3.84
N PHE A 69 -1.02 32.78 3.27
CA PHE A 69 0.23 33.55 3.19
C PHE A 69 0.46 34.12 1.79
N TRP A 70 -0.61 34.51 1.10
CA TRP A 70 -0.54 35.11 -0.22
C TRP A 70 0.40 36.32 -0.25
N GLY A 71 1.27 36.38 -1.27
CA GLY A 71 2.29 37.43 -1.42
C GLY A 71 3.66 37.09 -0.78
N GLY A 72 3.72 36.05 0.07
CA GLY A 72 4.99 35.53 0.58
C GLY A 72 5.64 34.52 -0.37
N LEU A 73 6.40 35.00 -1.37
CA LEU A 73 7.00 34.17 -2.42
C LEU A 73 7.72 32.92 -1.90
N GLY A 74 8.45 33.03 -0.78
CA GLY A 74 9.16 31.90 -0.18
C GLY A 74 8.22 30.79 0.34
N VAL A 75 7.12 31.16 1.01
CA VAL A 75 6.12 30.20 1.52
C VAL A 75 5.35 29.57 0.36
N GLN A 76 5.02 30.37 -0.65
CA GLN A 76 4.35 29.91 -1.85
C GLN A 76 5.20 28.90 -2.63
N ALA A 77 6.49 29.18 -2.82
CA ALA A 77 7.42 28.26 -3.47
C ALA A 77 7.54 26.93 -2.71
N LEU A 78 7.61 26.97 -1.38
CA LEU A 78 7.65 25.76 -0.55
C LEU A 78 6.36 24.94 -0.67
N CYS A 79 5.19 25.59 -0.71
CA CYS A 79 3.92 24.90 -0.88
C CYS A 79 3.79 24.26 -2.27
N LEU A 80 4.20 24.96 -3.33
CA LEU A 80 4.23 24.42 -4.69
C LEU A 80 5.24 23.28 -4.82
N GLY A 81 6.43 23.43 -4.24
CA GLY A 81 7.45 22.38 -4.18
C GLY A 81 6.93 21.13 -3.44
N GLY A 82 6.21 21.32 -2.34
CA GLY A 82 5.51 20.25 -1.64
C GLY A 82 4.45 19.58 -2.51
N ALA A 83 3.60 20.34 -3.20
CA ALA A 83 2.58 19.77 -4.08
C ALA A 83 3.20 18.95 -5.23
N LEU A 84 4.25 19.48 -5.86
CA LEU A 84 5.02 18.81 -6.91
C LEU A 84 5.73 17.56 -6.40
N LEU A 85 6.25 17.58 -5.17
CA LEU A 85 6.89 16.43 -4.55
C LEU A 85 5.92 15.24 -4.43
N TYR A 86 4.66 15.48 -4.05
CA TYR A 86 3.64 14.44 -3.88
C TYR A 86 2.97 14.01 -5.19
N LEU A 87 3.04 14.82 -6.25
CA LEU A 87 2.35 14.55 -7.52
C LEU A 87 2.74 13.21 -8.18
N PRO A 88 4.03 12.83 -8.29
CA PRO A 88 4.42 11.52 -8.84
C PRO A 88 3.82 10.35 -8.06
N PHE A 89 3.73 10.48 -6.72
CA PHE A 89 3.12 9.46 -5.87
C PHE A 89 1.66 9.25 -6.23
N THR A 90 0.91 10.34 -6.30
CA THR A 90 -0.52 10.35 -6.62
C THR A 90 -0.76 9.70 -7.98
N ILE A 91 0.05 10.03 -9.00
CA ILE A 91 -0.07 9.44 -10.33
C ILE A 91 0.15 7.92 -10.28
N VAL A 92 1.21 7.45 -9.62
CA VAL A 92 1.51 6.02 -9.56
C VAL A 92 0.46 5.27 -8.74
N LEU A 93 0.03 5.83 -7.62
CA LEU A 93 -1.03 5.30 -6.77
C LEU A 93 -2.34 5.12 -7.57
N LEU A 94 -2.74 6.12 -8.36
CA LEU A 94 -3.92 6.04 -9.22
C LEU A 94 -3.77 5.01 -10.36
N ARG A 95 -2.59 4.92 -10.98
CA ARG A 95 -2.30 3.89 -12.01
C ARG A 95 -2.40 2.47 -11.44
N GLN A 96 -1.83 2.27 -10.26
CA GLN A 96 -1.88 1.01 -9.50
C GLN A 96 -3.33 0.64 -9.16
N PHE A 97 -4.11 1.58 -8.63
CA PHE A 97 -5.53 1.39 -8.36
C PHE A 97 -6.31 1.00 -9.61
N LYS A 98 -6.12 1.72 -10.72
CA LYS A 98 -6.77 1.40 -12.00
C LYS A 98 -6.44 -0.03 -12.46
N ARG A 99 -5.21 -0.50 -12.22
CA ARG A 99 -4.79 -1.87 -12.53
C ARG A 99 -5.47 -2.90 -11.63
N ILE A 100 -5.51 -2.67 -10.33
CA ILE A 100 -6.15 -3.58 -9.35
C ILE A 100 -7.67 -3.63 -9.57
N ALA A 101 -8.32 -2.48 -9.76
CA ALA A 101 -9.75 -2.39 -10.02
C ALA A 101 -10.15 -3.12 -11.32
N ARG A 102 -9.32 -3.05 -12.36
CA ARG A 102 -9.52 -3.81 -13.61
C ARG A 102 -9.29 -5.31 -13.45
N ALA A 103 -8.36 -5.71 -12.58
CA ALA A 103 -8.06 -7.11 -12.27
C ALA A 103 -9.04 -7.75 -11.26
N SER A 104 -10.04 -7.00 -10.80
CA SER A 104 -11.05 -7.49 -9.85
C SER A 104 -11.75 -8.74 -10.40
N PRO A 105 -11.92 -9.81 -9.58
CA PRO A 105 -12.55 -11.05 -10.01
C PRO A 105 -13.99 -10.88 -10.52
N ALA A 106 -14.67 -9.77 -10.17
CA ALA A 106 -15.99 -9.42 -10.71
C ALA A 106 -16.00 -9.15 -12.22
N ARG A 107 -14.84 -8.83 -12.85
CA ARG A 107 -14.70 -8.59 -14.30
C ARG A 107 -13.99 -9.73 -15.05
N ARG A 108 -13.54 -10.79 -14.38
CA ARG A 108 -12.93 -11.94 -15.07
C ARG A 108 -14.04 -12.77 -15.73
N ALA A 109 -14.16 -12.64 -17.04
CA ALA A 109 -14.89 -13.60 -17.87
C ALA A 109 -14.32 -15.02 -17.63
N GLY A 110 -15.21 -16.00 -17.42
CA GLY A 110 -14.86 -17.36 -17.04
C GLY A 110 -13.89 -17.99 -18.05
N GLY A 111 -12.70 -18.38 -17.61
CA GLY A 111 -11.73 -19.10 -18.45
C GLY A 111 -10.26 -18.96 -18.03
N ALA A 112 -9.89 -17.93 -17.25
CA ALA A 112 -8.50 -17.77 -16.80
C ALA A 112 -8.13 -18.75 -15.66
N SER A 113 -7.00 -19.46 -15.79
CA SER A 113 -6.53 -20.40 -14.78
C SER A 113 -6.31 -19.70 -13.43
N LEU A 114 -6.80 -20.31 -12.35
CA LEU A 114 -6.74 -19.76 -10.99
C LEU A 114 -5.30 -19.40 -10.59
N ARG A 115 -4.33 -20.24 -10.99
CA ARG A 115 -2.90 -20.04 -10.80
C ARG A 115 -2.38 -18.78 -11.49
N ALA A 116 -2.73 -18.54 -12.75
CA ALA A 116 -2.38 -17.29 -13.44
C ALA A 116 -3.00 -16.08 -12.73
N GLY A 117 -4.19 -16.28 -12.15
CA GLY A 117 -4.87 -15.26 -11.37
C GLY A 117 -4.14 -14.84 -10.09
N ILE A 118 -3.60 -15.80 -9.34
CA ILE A 118 -2.83 -15.59 -8.11
C ILE A 118 -1.44 -15.05 -8.44
N GLN A 119 -0.78 -15.58 -9.48
CA GLN A 119 0.54 -15.12 -9.93
C GLN A 119 0.51 -13.64 -10.33
N GLN A 120 -0.50 -13.24 -11.12
CA GLN A 120 -0.68 -11.84 -11.55
C GLN A 120 -0.92 -10.89 -10.37
N GLN A 121 -1.55 -11.37 -9.29
CA GLN A 121 -1.75 -10.60 -8.06
C GLN A 121 -0.44 -10.46 -7.28
N TYR A 122 0.32 -11.55 -7.13
CA TYR A 122 1.64 -11.53 -6.50
C TYR A 122 2.60 -10.57 -7.19
N ASP A 123 2.70 -10.65 -8.53
CA ASP A 123 3.57 -9.77 -9.31
C ASP A 123 3.14 -8.30 -9.22
N GLY A 124 1.82 -8.05 -9.17
CA GLY A 124 1.26 -6.71 -8.94
C GLY A 124 1.64 -6.14 -7.57
N LEU A 125 1.46 -6.91 -6.50
CA LEU A 125 1.79 -6.50 -5.13
C LEU A 125 3.31 -6.27 -4.96
N ARG A 126 4.12 -7.17 -5.53
CA ARG A 126 5.58 -7.08 -5.45
C ARG A 126 6.11 -5.85 -6.18
N ALA A 127 5.57 -5.56 -7.37
CA ALA A 127 5.92 -4.36 -8.12
C ALA A 127 5.51 -3.07 -7.38
N PHE A 128 4.31 -3.06 -6.78
CA PHE A 128 3.86 -1.95 -5.93
C PHE A 128 4.79 -1.73 -4.74
N TYR A 129 5.14 -2.80 -4.03
CA TYR A 129 5.99 -2.72 -2.85
C TYR A 129 7.40 -2.19 -3.17
N ARG A 130 8.03 -2.65 -4.27
CA ARG A 130 9.34 -2.12 -4.69
C ARG A 130 9.28 -0.64 -5.00
N PHE A 131 8.23 -0.20 -5.72
CA PHE A 131 8.03 1.21 -6.01
C PHE A 131 7.79 2.02 -4.74
N LYS A 132 6.86 1.57 -3.88
CA LYS A 132 6.51 2.20 -2.60
C LYS A 132 7.76 2.40 -1.73
N ARG A 133 8.54 1.34 -1.54
CA ARG A 133 9.73 1.38 -0.68
C ARG A 133 10.77 2.38 -1.17
N GLY A 134 11.07 2.40 -2.47
CA GLY A 134 12.01 3.37 -3.04
C GLY A 134 11.49 4.80 -2.93
N TYR A 135 10.19 4.98 -3.15
CA TYR A 135 9.55 6.29 -3.07
C TYR A 135 9.47 6.80 -1.62
N GLU A 136 9.16 5.95 -0.64
CA GLU A 136 9.16 6.29 0.79
C GLU A 136 10.53 6.80 1.25
N TYR A 137 11.62 6.13 0.88
CA TYR A 137 12.97 6.57 1.23
C TYR A 137 13.33 7.97 0.72
N LEU A 138 12.74 8.40 -0.39
CA LEU A 138 12.96 9.74 -0.94
C LEU A 138 11.94 10.75 -0.41
N LEU A 139 10.67 10.36 -0.34
CA LEU A 139 9.55 11.23 0.01
C LEU A 139 9.60 11.62 1.49
N ILE A 140 9.89 10.68 2.40
CA ILE A 140 9.87 10.96 3.83
C ILE A 140 10.90 12.06 4.16
N PRO A 141 12.20 11.93 3.82
CA PRO A 141 13.17 12.96 4.18
C PRO A 141 12.82 14.32 3.57
N LEU A 142 12.43 14.34 2.29
CA LEU A 142 12.07 15.59 1.61
C LEU A 142 10.81 16.23 2.19
N SER A 143 9.78 15.44 2.47
CA SER A 143 8.55 15.95 3.08
C SER A 143 8.77 16.42 4.52
N THR A 144 9.59 15.71 5.29
CA THR A 144 9.95 16.12 6.65
C THR A 144 10.77 17.41 6.62
N ALA A 145 11.71 17.55 5.68
CA ALA A 145 12.49 18.77 5.52
C ALA A 145 11.61 19.98 5.16
N LEU A 146 10.70 19.80 4.18
CA LEU A 146 9.73 20.82 3.80
C LEU A 146 8.80 21.20 4.96
N GLY A 147 8.31 20.20 5.70
CA GLY A 147 7.43 20.40 6.85
C GLY A 147 8.12 21.20 7.96
N VAL A 148 9.34 20.82 8.33
CA VAL A 148 10.14 21.54 9.33
C VAL A 148 10.42 22.96 8.89
N TRP A 149 10.80 23.16 7.62
CA TRP A 149 11.05 24.50 7.10
C TRP A 149 9.80 25.38 7.16
N LEU A 150 8.65 24.85 6.73
CA LEU A 150 7.37 25.55 6.82
C LEU A 150 7.02 25.88 8.27
N VAL A 151 7.12 24.92 9.20
CA VAL A 151 6.81 25.14 10.62
C VAL A 151 7.70 26.24 11.20
N PHE A 152 9.01 26.17 10.99
CA PHE A 152 9.94 27.18 11.48
C PHE A 152 9.68 28.54 10.84
N ARG A 153 9.37 28.59 9.54
CA ARG A 153 9.09 29.87 8.86
C ARG A 153 7.80 30.53 9.33
N LEU A 154 6.79 29.73 9.70
CA LEU A 154 5.46 30.22 10.05
C LEU A 154 5.30 30.50 11.54
N TYR A 155 5.95 29.73 12.41
CA TYR A 155 5.72 29.76 13.86
C TYR A 155 6.93 30.17 14.70
N VAL A 156 8.14 30.17 14.14
CA VAL A 156 9.37 30.55 14.86
C VAL A 156 9.91 31.87 14.31
N PRO A 157 10.01 32.93 15.13
CA PRO A 157 10.64 34.18 14.71
C PRO A 157 12.03 33.93 14.14
N GLY A 158 12.35 34.50 12.97
CA GLY A 158 13.64 34.29 12.31
C GLY A 158 13.82 32.97 11.55
N GLY A 159 12.96 31.99 11.79
CA GLY A 159 12.92 30.71 11.08
C GLY A 159 14.19 29.86 11.20
N VAL A 160 14.39 28.96 10.23
CA VAL A 160 15.55 28.04 10.19
C VAL A 160 16.91 28.75 10.27
N PRO A 161 17.15 29.88 9.58
CA PRO A 161 18.47 30.54 9.62
C PRO A 161 18.91 30.98 11.01
N GLN A 162 17.97 31.38 11.88
CA GLN A 162 18.27 31.83 13.24
C GLN A 162 18.28 30.69 14.26
N HIS A 163 17.59 29.58 13.97
CA HIS A 163 17.49 28.42 14.86
C HIS A 163 17.84 27.09 14.15
N PRO A 164 19.06 26.96 13.57
CA PRO A 164 19.42 25.79 12.79
C PRO A 164 19.44 24.50 13.62
N THR A 165 19.91 24.58 14.87
CA THR A 165 19.95 23.42 15.78
C THR A 165 18.56 22.91 16.14
N GLY A 166 17.61 23.83 16.41
CA GLY A 166 16.23 23.47 16.69
C GLY A 166 15.54 22.82 15.48
N ALA A 167 15.78 23.37 14.29
CA ALA A 167 15.25 22.80 13.05
C ALA A 167 15.83 21.40 12.79
N LEU A 168 17.14 21.21 12.99
CA LEU A 168 17.80 19.92 12.82
C LEU A 168 17.26 18.87 13.80
N LEU A 169 17.10 19.21 15.08
CA LEU A 169 16.55 18.30 16.08
C LEU A 169 15.11 17.90 15.74
N THR A 170 14.28 18.89 15.37
CA THR A 170 12.89 18.64 14.96
C THR A 170 12.83 17.73 13.73
N TYR A 171 13.71 17.96 12.75
CA TYR A 171 13.84 17.14 11.56
C TYR A 171 14.21 15.70 11.89
N LEU A 172 15.25 15.48 12.69
CA LEU A 172 15.70 14.15 13.07
C LEU A 172 14.63 13.38 13.86
N LEU A 173 13.97 14.04 14.82
CA LEU A 173 12.88 13.42 15.60
C LEU A 173 11.71 13.03 14.70
N ALA A 174 11.29 13.92 13.79
CA ALA A 174 10.22 13.65 12.87
C ALA A 174 10.57 12.52 11.89
N LEU A 175 11.83 12.44 11.44
CA LEU A 175 12.32 11.42 10.53
C LEU A 175 12.39 10.04 11.21
N LEU A 176 12.85 9.98 12.47
CA LEU A 176 12.84 8.76 13.27
C LEU A 176 11.41 8.28 13.54
N ALA A 177 10.51 9.17 13.92
CA ALA A 177 9.10 8.83 14.16
C ALA A 177 8.43 8.30 12.89
N SER A 178 8.62 8.98 11.77
CA SER A 178 8.07 8.59 10.47
C SER A 178 8.66 7.26 9.98
N GLY A 179 9.98 7.10 10.11
CA GLY A 179 10.69 5.88 9.73
C GLY A 179 10.22 4.67 10.53
N TRP A 180 10.03 4.83 11.85
CA TRP A 180 9.56 3.74 12.70
C TRP A 180 8.11 3.35 12.37
N ALA A 181 7.22 4.33 12.17
CA ALA A 181 5.84 4.08 11.79
C ALA A 181 5.75 3.31 10.46
N ILE A 182 6.54 3.72 9.46
CA ILE A 182 6.56 3.10 8.13
C ILE A 182 7.18 1.71 8.18
N GLN A 183 8.22 1.50 8.98
CA GLN A 183 8.78 0.17 9.18
C GLN A 183 7.75 -0.81 9.76
N ARG A 184 6.98 -0.37 10.77
CA ARG A 184 5.92 -1.17 11.36
C ARG A 184 4.80 -1.46 10.37
N GLU A 185 4.37 -0.46 9.61
CA GLU A 185 3.34 -0.60 8.58
C GLU A 185 3.77 -1.56 7.46
N ASN A 186 5.03 -1.43 6.99
CA ASN A 186 5.58 -2.30 5.94
C ASN A 186 5.63 -3.77 6.36
N ARG A 187 5.93 -4.07 7.62
CA ARG A 187 5.90 -5.45 8.13
C ARG A 187 4.48 -6.03 8.16
N LEU A 188 3.51 -5.27 8.66
CA LEU A 188 2.13 -5.76 8.88
C LEU A 188 1.32 -5.83 7.59
N HIS A 189 1.42 -4.81 6.74
CA HIS A 189 0.51 -4.65 5.59
C HIS A 189 1.11 -5.11 4.26
N PHE A 190 2.42 -5.37 4.20
CA PHE A 190 3.10 -5.76 2.95
C PHE A 190 3.87 -7.08 3.06
N GLU A 191 4.79 -7.22 4.03
CA GLU A 191 5.59 -8.44 4.15
C GLU A 191 4.73 -9.66 4.51
N GLN A 192 3.82 -9.53 5.47
CA GLN A 192 2.94 -10.63 5.89
C GLN A 192 2.02 -11.12 4.75
N PRO A 193 1.29 -10.26 4.02
CA PRO A 193 0.47 -10.69 2.89
C PRO A 193 1.27 -11.30 1.74
N LEU A 194 2.47 -10.79 1.45
CA LEU A 194 3.36 -11.35 0.43
C LEU A 194 3.81 -12.77 0.79
N ARG A 195 4.21 -13.00 2.05
CA ARG A 195 4.55 -14.35 2.54
C ARG A 195 3.36 -15.30 2.45
N GLN A 196 2.18 -14.88 2.91
CA GLN A 196 0.97 -15.69 2.83
C GLN A 196 0.57 -16.07 1.38
N LEU A 197 0.78 -15.17 0.41
CA LEU A 197 0.57 -15.47 -1.02
C LEU A 197 1.63 -16.43 -1.57
N GLN A 198 2.87 -16.27 -1.12
CA GLN A 198 3.99 -17.12 -1.53
C GLN A 198 3.83 -18.54 -0.99
N ASP A 199 3.40 -18.68 0.26
CA ASP A 199 3.06 -19.96 0.89
C ASP A 199 1.91 -20.64 0.12
N LEU A 200 0.86 -19.89 -0.24
CA LEU A 200 -0.23 -20.41 -1.06
C LEU A 200 0.25 -20.88 -2.45
N LEU A 201 1.13 -20.14 -3.11
CA LEU A 201 1.68 -20.53 -4.42
C LEU A 201 2.57 -21.78 -4.32
N ALA A 202 3.35 -21.91 -3.24
CA ALA A 202 4.15 -23.09 -2.97
C ALA A 202 3.28 -24.34 -2.73
N GLU A 203 2.15 -24.18 -2.02
CA GLU A 203 1.16 -25.24 -1.81
C GLU A 203 0.48 -25.75 -3.10
N PHE A 204 0.48 -24.98 -4.20
CA PHE A 204 -0.06 -25.41 -5.51
C PHE A 204 1.02 -25.92 -6.49
N SER A 205 2.29 -25.96 -6.06
CA SER A 205 3.42 -26.43 -6.89
C SER A 205 3.85 -27.87 -6.59
N HIS A 206 3.27 -28.49 -5.56
CA HIS A 206 3.35 -29.90 -5.21
C HIS A 206 1.97 -30.54 -5.37
#